data_AF-A0A0S7F5D5-F1
#
_entry.id   AF-A0A0S7F5D5-F1
#
_cell.length_a   1.000
_cell.length_b   1.000
_cell.length_c   1.000
_cell.angle_alpha   90.00
_cell.angle_beta   90.00
_cell.angle_gamma   90.00
#
_symmetry.space_group_name_H-M   'P 1'
#
loop_
_entity.id
_entity.type
_entity.pdbx_description
1 polymer ?
#
loop_
_entity_poly.entity_id
_entity_poly.type
_entity_poly.pdbx_seq_one_letter_code
_entity_poly.pdbx_strand_id
1 'polypeptide(L)'
;MGISKQLSNDLVSLCIVQQFSALCTEKLYGRVMRWKPFLQARHKRSRLRSAKAHLDKPASFWNKVLWTDETKIELFGHKKGVMHGGKKTQCSKKNTCYPL
;
A
#
# COMPACT_ATOMS: atom_id res chain seq x y z
N MET A 1 15.25 -40.26 10.01
CA MET A 1 14.03 -39.44 9.84
C MET A 1 14.23 -38.24 8.88
N GLY A 2 15.15 -38.31 7.91
CA GLY A 2 15.49 -37.17 7.03
C GLY A 2 14.89 -37.23 5.62
N ILE A 3 14.54 -38.42 5.12
CA ILE A 3 14.11 -38.64 3.73
C ILE A 3 12.67 -38.18 3.49
N SER A 4 11.76 -38.44 4.44
CA SER A 4 10.35 -38.01 4.34
C SER A 4 10.20 -36.49 4.34
N LYS A 5 11.05 -35.79 5.10
CA LYS A 5 11.09 -34.31 5.14
C LYS A 5 11.62 -33.73 3.83
N GLN A 6 12.61 -34.39 3.24
CA GLN A 6 13.17 -33.98 1.96
C GLN A 6 12.13 -34.09 0.85
N LEU A 7 11.49 -35.26 0.74
CA LEU A 7 10.42 -35.51 -0.23
C LEU A 7 9.24 -34.54 -0.08
N SER A 8 8.86 -34.20 1.16
CA SER A 8 7.80 -33.20 1.36
C SER A 8 8.17 -31.80 0.89
N ASN A 9 9.44 -31.39 1.07
CA ASN A 9 9.92 -30.08 0.62
C ASN A 9 10.03 -30.01 -0.90
N ASP A 10 10.48 -31.09 -1.53
CA ASP A 10 10.62 -31.19 -2.98
C ASP A 10 9.24 -31.12 -3.67
N LEU A 11 8.22 -31.78 -3.09
CA LEU A 11 6.84 -31.71 -3.58
C LEU A 11 6.23 -30.31 -3.44
N VAL A 12 6.50 -29.60 -2.34
CA VAL A 12 6.06 -28.20 -2.14
C VAL A 12 6.74 -27.28 -3.16
N SER A 13 8.03 -27.48 -3.43
CA SER A 13 8.79 -26.71 -4.42
C SER A 13 8.22 -26.86 -5.83
N LEU A 14 7.93 -28.10 -6.24
CA LEU A 14 7.33 -28.40 -7.55
C LEU A 14 5.94 -27.76 -7.72
N CYS A 15 5.10 -27.81 -6.67
CA CYS A 15 3.78 -27.18 -6.69
C CYS A 15 3.87 -25.64 -6.85
N ILE A 16 4.82 -24.99 -6.18
CA ILE A 16 5.03 -23.54 -6.29
C ILE A 16 5.49 -23.16 -7.70
N VAL A 17 6.41 -23.92 -8.30
CA VAL A 17 6.89 -23.67 -9.67
C VAL A 17 5.78 -23.86 -10.70
N GLN A 18 4.94 -24.90 -10.55
CA GLN A 18 3.76 -25.12 -11.40
C GLN A 18 2.75 -23.96 -11.28
N GLN A 19 2.47 -23.53 -10.05
CA GLN A 19 1.59 -22.39 -9.80
C GLN A 19 2.14 -21.09 -10.40
N PHE A 20 3.44 -20.83 -10.26
CA PHE A 20 4.08 -19.64 -10.82
C PHE A 20 4.07 -19.63 -12.35
N SER A 21 4.33 -20.78 -12.98
CA SER A 21 4.24 -20.95 -14.43
C SER A 21 2.84 -20.60 -14.96
N ALA A 22 1.79 -21.14 -14.32
CA ALA A 22 0.40 -20.85 -14.66
C ALA A 22 0.03 -19.36 -14.46
N LEU A 23 0.59 -18.69 -13.46
CA LEU A 23 0.37 -17.24 -13.28
C LEU A 23 1.07 -16.41 -14.36
N CYS A 24 2.26 -16.84 -14.79
CA CYS A 24 3.03 -16.18 -15.85
C CYS A 24 2.36 -16.31 -17.22
N THR A 25 1.76 -17.46 -17.54
CA THR A 25 1.01 -17.65 -18.80
C THR A 25 -0.22 -16.74 -18.86
N GLU A 26 -0.90 -16.56 -17.73
CA GLU A 26 -2.07 -15.68 -17.60
C GLU A 26 -1.71 -14.19 -17.37
N LYS A 27 -0.41 -13.82 -17.42
CA LYS A 27 0.09 -12.46 -17.17
C LYS A 27 -0.35 -11.86 -15.83
N LEU A 28 -0.52 -12.70 -14.81
CA LEU A 28 -0.92 -12.30 -13.47
C LEU A 28 0.33 -12.02 -12.61
N TYR A 29 0.61 -10.74 -12.38
CA TYR A 29 1.72 -10.32 -11.53
C TYR A 29 1.28 -10.16 -10.07
N GLY A 30 2.08 -10.67 -9.14
CA GLY A 30 1.90 -10.40 -7.72
C GLY A 30 1.99 -8.90 -7.44
N ARG A 31 0.91 -8.28 -6.97
CA ARG A 31 0.88 -6.86 -6.58
C ARG A 31 0.81 -6.73 -5.06
N VAL A 32 1.72 -5.96 -4.49
CA VAL A 32 1.64 -5.54 -3.09
C VAL A 32 0.68 -4.37 -2.97
N MET A 33 -0.29 -4.49 -2.07
CA MET A 33 -1.23 -3.40 -1.78
C MET A 33 -0.52 -2.15 -1.27
N ARG A 34 -0.80 -1.00 -1.88
CA ARG A 34 -0.27 0.30 -1.43
C ARG A 34 -1.11 0.85 -0.28
N TRP A 35 -0.45 1.29 0.79
CA TRP A 35 -1.08 2.00 1.89
C TRP A 35 -1.64 3.34 1.40
N LYS A 36 -2.95 3.53 1.53
CA LYS A 36 -3.65 4.78 1.17
C LYS A 36 -4.40 5.30 2.39
N PRO A 37 -4.40 6.62 2.64
CA PRO A 37 -5.22 7.17 3.72
C PRO A 37 -6.70 6.93 3.42
N PHE A 38 -7.47 6.59 4.45
CA PHE A 38 -8.91 6.43 4.31
C PHE A 38 -9.58 7.79 4.09
N LEU A 39 -10.10 8.02 2.88
CA LEU A 39 -10.81 9.24 2.54
C LEU A 39 -12.32 9.01 2.63
N GLN A 40 -12.99 9.78 3.50
CA GLN A 40 -14.45 9.85 3.51
C GLN A 40 -14.99 10.42 2.19
N ALA A 41 -16.23 10.06 1.84
CA ALA A 41 -16.87 10.50 0.59
C ALA A 41 -16.85 12.04 0.43
N ARG A 42 -17.05 12.79 1.51
CA ARG A 42 -16.97 14.26 1.51
C ARG A 42 -15.59 14.78 1.09
N HIS A 43 -14.51 14.14 1.57
CA HIS A 43 -13.14 14.52 1.23
C HIS A 43 -12.83 14.18 -0.23
N LYS A 44 -13.32 13.03 -0.74
CA LYS A 44 -13.18 12.66 -2.15
C LYS A 44 -13.83 13.71 -3.07
N ARG A 45 -15.07 14.12 -2.76
CA ARG A 45 -15.79 15.17 -3.51
C ARG A 45 -15.06 16.51 -3.45
N SER A 46 -14.58 16.92 -2.27
CA SER A 46 -13.86 18.18 -2.11
C SER A 46 -12.55 18.19 -2.90
N ARG A 47 -11.76 17.10 -2.84
CA ARG A 47 -10.53 16.95 -3.62
C ARG A 47 -10.80 17.02 -5.12
N LEU A 48 -11.85 16.34 -5.60
CA LEU A 48 -12.22 16.37 -7.01
C LEU A 48 -12.61 17.77 -7.48
N ARG A 49 -13.42 18.50 -6.71
CA ARG A 49 -13.79 19.88 -7.04
C ARG A 49 -12.57 20.79 -7.08
N SER A 50 -11.68 20.66 -6.10
CA SER A 50 -10.44 21.44 -6.06
C SER A 50 -9.55 21.16 -7.28
N ALA A 51 -9.39 19.89 -7.64
CA ALA A 51 -8.60 19.50 -8.81
C ALA A 51 -9.17 20.08 -10.10
N LYS A 52 -10.50 19.95 -10.31
CA LYS A 52 -11.17 20.52 -11.48
C LYS A 52 -11.03 22.04 -11.57
N ALA A 53 -11.17 22.75 -10.44
CA ALA A 53 -11.09 24.21 -10.40
C ALA A 53 -9.68 24.76 -10.68
N HIS A 54 -8.64 23.95 -10.48
CA HIS A 54 -7.25 24.38 -10.63
C HIS A 54 -6.51 23.69 -11.80
N LEU A 55 -7.21 22.88 -12.61
CA LEU A 55 -6.62 22.10 -13.70
C LEU A 55 -6.01 23.01 -14.78
N ASP A 56 -6.70 24.10 -15.13
CA ASP A 56 -6.29 25.03 -16.19
C ASP A 56 -5.50 26.24 -15.65
N LYS A 57 -5.03 26.20 -14.40
CA LYS A 57 -4.27 27.31 -13.83
C LYS A 57 -2.87 27.38 -14.45
N PRO A 58 -2.40 28.56 -14.91
CA PRO A 58 -1.08 28.69 -15.50
C PRO A 58 0.03 28.49 -14.45
N ALA A 59 1.22 28.11 -14.88
CA ALA A 59 2.38 27.89 -14.00
C ALA A 59 2.71 29.13 -13.13
N SER A 60 2.50 30.34 -13.66
CA SER A 60 2.72 31.60 -12.92
C SER A 60 1.83 31.76 -11.70
N PHE A 61 0.67 31.11 -11.66
CA PHE A 61 -0.18 31.04 -10.47
C PHE A 61 0.47 30.20 -9.38
N TRP A 62 0.93 29.00 -9.72
CA TRP A 62 1.55 28.06 -8.78
C TRP A 62 2.87 28.58 -8.21
N ASN A 63 3.64 29.36 -8.98
CA ASN A 63 4.86 30.00 -8.51
C ASN A 63 4.63 31.04 -7.40
N LYS A 64 3.40 31.55 -7.26
CA LYS A 64 3.02 32.51 -6.22
C LYS A 64 2.44 31.83 -4.97
N VAL A 65 2.20 30.50 -5.02
CA VAL A 65 1.61 29.76 -3.91
C VAL A 65 2.69 29.39 -2.92
N LEU A 66 2.60 29.91 -1.69
CA LEU A 66 3.41 29.48 -0.57
C LEU A 66 2.75 28.28 0.12
N TRP A 67 3.44 27.15 0.14
CA TRP A 67 2.97 25.93 0.82
C TRP A 67 3.54 25.86 2.23
N THR A 68 2.70 25.56 3.21
CA THR A 68 3.09 25.38 4.61
C THR A 68 2.60 24.03 5.09
N ASP A 69 3.45 23.27 5.77
CA ASP A 69 3.09 22.00 6.40
C ASP A 69 3.94 21.77 7.66
N GLU A 70 3.43 20.98 8.59
CA GLU A 70 4.12 20.59 9.81
C GLU A 70 4.56 19.12 9.70
N THR A 71 5.86 18.87 9.86
CA THR A 71 6.39 17.51 9.86
C THR A 71 7.17 17.23 11.14
N LYS A 72 7.02 16.02 11.67
CA LYS A 72 7.77 15.56 12.83
C LYS A 72 9.06 14.90 12.36
N ILE A 73 10.20 15.47 12.74
CA ILE A 73 11.52 14.91 12.47
C ILE A 73 11.97 14.12 13.72
N GLU A 74 12.22 12.82 13.56
CA GLU A 74 12.71 11.95 14.63
C GLU A 74 14.20 11.64 14.39
N LEU A 75 15.05 11.86 15.40
CA LEU A 75 16.51 11.69 15.29
C LEU A 75 16.93 10.22 15.09
N PHE A 76 16.18 9.30 15.69
CA PHE A 76 16.35 7.86 15.51
C PHE A 76 15.05 7.31 14.97
N GLY A 77 15.02 6.95 13.68
CA GLY A 77 13.82 6.38 13.08
C GLY A 77 13.47 5.06 13.76
N HIS A 78 12.38 5.04 14.52
CA HIS A 78 11.83 3.76 14.98
C HIS A 78 11.50 2.94 13.74
N LYS A 79 12.12 1.75 13.62
CA LYS A 79 11.79 0.77 12.58
C LYS A 79 10.29 0.47 12.70
N LYS A 80 9.45 1.11 11.88
CA LYS A 80 8.05 0.70 11.66
C LYS A 80 8.05 -0.55 10.80
N GLY A 81 8.75 -1.58 11.29
CA GLY A 81 8.76 -2.93 10.76
C GLY A 81 7.96 -3.79 11.72
N VAL A 82 6.97 -4.48 11.16
CA VAL A 82 6.22 -5.58 11.76
C VAL A 82 5.12 -5.17 12.74
N MET A 83 3.87 -5.28 12.26
CA MET A 83 2.69 -5.41 13.09
C MET A 83 2.84 -6.64 13.99
N HIS A 84 3.30 -6.46 15.21
CA HIS A 84 3.15 -7.47 16.26
C HIS A 84 1.77 -7.28 16.89
N GLY A 85 0.97 -8.35 16.88
CA GLY A 85 -0.40 -8.35 17.40
C GLY A 85 -0.45 -8.02 18.88
N GLY A 86 -0.75 -6.76 19.20
CA GLY A 86 -1.11 -6.28 20.53
C GLY A 86 -2.60 -5.97 20.63
N LYS A 87 -3.18 -6.19 21.81
CA LYS A 87 -4.62 -6.05 22.15
C LYS A 87 -5.24 -4.78 21.55
N LYS A 88 -6.42 -4.93 20.93
CA LYS A 88 -7.18 -3.82 20.33
C LYS A 88 -7.76 -2.94 21.45
N THR A 89 -7.15 -1.81 21.72
CA THR A 89 -7.84 -0.66 22.31
C THR A 89 -8.40 0.19 21.16
N GLN A 90 -9.71 0.44 21.20
CA GLN A 90 -10.57 1.23 20.30
C GLN A 90 -10.19 1.28 18.79
N CYS A 91 -11.06 0.73 17.95
CA CYS A 91 -10.94 0.77 16.49
C CYS A 91 -10.94 2.21 15.95
N SER A 92 -9.76 2.78 15.70
CA SER A 92 -9.63 3.92 14.78
C SER A 92 -9.81 3.39 13.35
N LYS A 93 -10.63 4.07 12.54
CA LYS A 93 -10.97 3.68 11.16
C LYS A 93 -9.68 3.40 10.37
N LYS A 94 -9.36 2.11 10.20
CA LYS A 94 -8.12 1.67 9.57
C LYS A 94 -8.14 2.05 8.09
N ASN A 95 -7.02 2.57 7.62
CA ASN A 95 -6.70 2.74 6.21
C ASN A 95 -6.88 1.41 5.48
N THR A 96 -7.82 1.39 4.53
CA THR A 96 -8.10 0.23 3.68
C THR A 96 -7.26 0.35 2.43
N CYS A 97 -6.54 -0.72 2.06
CA CYS A 97 -6.09 -0.84 0.70
C CYS A 97 -7.19 -1.49 -0.14
N TYR A 98 -7.49 -0.87 -1.28
CA TYR A 98 -8.40 -1.40 -2.30
C TYR A 98 -7.55 -1.89 -3.48
N PRO A 99 -7.91 -3.01 -4.12
CA PRO A 99 -7.34 -3.36 -5.42
C PRO A 99 -7.69 -2.24 -6.42
N LEU A 100 -6.71 -1.86 -7.24
CA LEU A 100 -6.94 -0.98 -8.40
C LEU A 100 -7.65 -1.77 -9.49
#